data_AF-X0ZGM3-F1
#
_entry.id   AF-X0ZGM3-F1
#
_cell.length_a   1.000
_cell.length_b   1.000
_cell.length_c   1.000
_cell.angle_alpha   90.00
_cell.angle_beta   90.00
_cell.angle_gamma   90.00
#
_symmetry.space_group_name_H-M   'P 1'
#
loop_
_entity.id
_entity.type
_entity.pdbx_description
1 polymer ?
#
loop_
_entity_poly.entity_id
_entity_poly.type
_entity_poly.pdbx_seq_one_letter_code
_entity_poly.pdbx_strand_id
1 'polypeptide(L)'
;RYGRLVHQLNGFFYTGPDVGTSPADMDIIAETGVPYIFCRTPAAGGAGSSGPVTALGVFTGIQVACEHVYGEASLKRRKVLVQGVGSVGETLIEHLRNAGADVIF
;
A
#
# COMPACT_ATOMS: atom_id res chain seq x y z
N ARG A 1 -16.46 18.49 -4.28
CA ARG A 1 -15.79 19.68 -3.69
C ARG A 1 -14.28 19.48 -3.59
N TYR A 2 -13.82 18.37 -3.00
CA TYR A 2 -12.39 18.08 -2.83
C TYR A 2 -11.59 18.08 -4.15
N GLY A 3 -12.03 17.38 -5.19
CA GLY A 3 -11.35 17.37 -6.50
C GLY A 3 -11.08 18.77 -7.06
N ARG A 4 -12.07 19.67 -7.06
CA ARG A 4 -11.88 21.08 -7.46
C ARG A 4 -10.82 21.81 -6.64
N LEU A 5 -10.74 21.57 -5.33
CA LEU A 5 -9.72 22.18 -4.47
C LEU A 5 -8.32 21.67 -4.85
N VAL A 6 -8.18 20.36 -5.11
CA VAL A 6 -6.92 19.78 -5.61
C VAL A 6 -6.53 20.40 -6.95
N HIS A 7 -7.48 20.54 -7.88
CA HIS A 7 -7.24 21.15 -9.19
C HIS A 7 -6.78 22.61 -9.10
N GLN A 8 -7.34 23.40 -8.18
CA GLN A 8 -6.93 24.79 -7.94
C GLN A 8 -5.47 24.94 -7.48
N LEU A 9 -4.87 23.89 -6.95
CA LEU A 9 -3.45 23.87 -6.58
C LEU A 9 -2.53 23.66 -7.80
N ASN A 10 -3.07 23.51 -9.02
CA ASN A 10 -2.35 23.55 -10.30
C ASN A 10 -1.02 22.75 -10.31
N GLY A 11 -1.06 21.52 -9.80
CA GLY A 11 0.09 20.61 -9.79
C GLY A 11 1.05 20.77 -8.60
N PHE A 12 0.81 21.70 -7.67
CA PHE A 12 1.55 21.72 -6.40
C PHE A 12 1.14 20.60 -5.44
N PHE A 13 0.00 19.97 -5.68
CA PHE A 13 -0.50 18.85 -4.89
C PHE A 13 -1.13 17.80 -5.79
N TYR A 14 -0.73 16.55 -5.56
CA TYR A 14 -1.33 15.36 -6.13
C TYR A 14 -1.86 14.53 -4.98
N THR A 15 -3.03 13.93 -5.16
CA THR A 15 -3.64 13.08 -4.13
C THR A 15 -3.77 11.64 -4.58
N GLY A 16 -4.02 10.75 -3.63
CA GLY A 16 -4.27 9.34 -3.79
C GLY A 16 -5.06 8.81 -2.58
N PRO A 17 -5.33 7.50 -2.53
CA PRO A 17 -6.04 6.89 -1.43
C PRO A 17 -5.16 6.80 -0.18
N ASP A 18 -5.81 7.00 0.96
CA ASP A 18 -5.32 6.71 2.31
C ASP A 18 -6.49 6.15 3.16
N VAL A 19 -6.33 6.03 4.48
CA VAL A 19 -7.35 5.51 5.40
C VAL A 19 -8.70 6.19 5.19
N GLY A 20 -9.72 5.38 4.93
CA GLY A 20 -11.08 5.85 4.68
C GLY A 20 -11.39 6.19 3.22
N THR A 21 -10.46 5.98 2.30
CA THR A 21 -10.65 6.17 0.85
C THR A 21 -10.05 5.01 0.06
N SER A 22 -10.55 4.82 -1.15
CA SER A 22 -10.23 3.71 -2.04
C SER A 22 -9.98 4.19 -3.47
N PRO A 23 -9.51 3.31 -4.37
CA PRO A 23 -9.45 3.63 -5.79
C PRO A 23 -10.78 4.10 -6.40
N ALA A 24 -11.91 3.59 -5.91
CA ALA A 24 -13.23 4.02 -6.37
C ALA A 24 -13.53 5.48 -5.95
N ASP A 25 -13.10 5.89 -4.76
CA ASP A 25 -13.21 7.28 -4.33
C ASP A 25 -12.32 8.20 -5.17
N MET A 26 -11.14 7.72 -5.58
CA MET A 26 -10.25 8.45 -6.49
C MET A 26 -10.90 8.69 -7.85
N ASP A 27 -11.71 7.76 -8.35
CA ASP A 27 -12.47 7.96 -9.59
C ASP A 27 -13.49 9.11 -9.45
N ILE A 28 -14.22 9.15 -8.32
CA ILE A 28 -15.17 10.24 -8.02
C ILE A 28 -14.45 11.58 -7.89
N ILE A 29 -13.31 11.61 -7.19
CA ILE A 29 -12.52 12.84 -7.00
C ILE A 29 -11.98 13.34 -8.34
N ALA A 30 -11.58 12.41 -9.22
CA ALA A 30 -11.05 12.70 -10.54
C ALA A 30 -12.06 13.40 -11.46
N GLU A 31 -13.37 13.24 -11.27
CA GLU A 31 -14.40 13.98 -12.01
C GLU A 31 -14.14 15.50 -12.02
N THR A 32 -13.50 16.04 -10.98
CA THR A 32 -13.15 17.47 -10.90
C THR A 32 -11.70 17.76 -10.52
N GLY A 33 -10.89 16.72 -10.29
CA GLY A 33 -9.53 16.84 -9.76
C GLY A 33 -8.42 16.48 -10.74
N VAL A 34 -8.76 15.94 -11.92
CA VAL A 34 -7.75 15.63 -12.96
C VAL A 34 -6.95 16.87 -13.36
N PRO A 35 -5.66 16.73 -13.71
CA PRO A 35 -4.91 15.48 -13.85
C PRO A 35 -4.21 15.00 -12.56
N TYR A 36 -4.49 15.59 -11.39
CA TYR A 36 -3.65 15.45 -10.19
C TYR A 36 -4.09 14.32 -9.23
N ILE A 37 -4.76 13.28 -9.73
CA ILE A 37 -5.32 12.19 -8.93
C ILE A 37 -4.66 10.85 -9.30
N PHE A 38 -3.96 10.24 -8.35
CA PHE A 38 -3.34 8.93 -8.49
C PHE A 38 -4.26 7.80 -8.03
N CYS A 39 -3.86 6.56 -8.34
CA CYS A 39 -4.49 5.33 -7.84
C CYS A 39 -6.00 5.24 -8.08
N ARG A 40 -6.48 5.89 -9.14
CA ARG A 40 -7.78 5.60 -9.78
C ARG A 40 -7.88 4.11 -10.13
N THR A 41 -9.09 3.61 -10.32
CA THR A 41 -9.27 2.21 -10.71
C THR A 41 -8.58 1.92 -12.05
N PRO A 42 -8.18 0.66 -12.31
CA PRO A 42 -7.66 0.27 -13.62
C PRO A 42 -8.62 0.58 -14.77
N ALA A 43 -9.93 0.43 -14.53
CA ALA A 43 -10.96 0.79 -15.52
C ALA A 43 -10.98 2.29 -15.84
N ALA A 44 -10.65 3.15 -14.88
CA ALA A 44 -10.47 4.59 -15.07
C ALA A 44 -9.05 4.99 -15.53
N GLY A 45 -8.19 4.01 -15.88
CA GLY A 45 -6.83 4.24 -16.34
C GLY A 45 -5.82 4.58 -15.23
N GLY A 46 -6.14 4.26 -13.97
CA GLY A 46 -5.20 4.35 -12.85
C GLY A 46 -4.52 3.03 -12.51
N ALA A 47 -3.59 3.06 -11.55
CA ALA A 47 -2.86 1.89 -11.11
C ALA A 47 -3.64 0.99 -10.12
N GLY A 48 -4.80 1.42 -9.64
CA GLY A 48 -5.54 0.74 -8.57
C GLY A 48 -4.88 0.88 -7.20
N SER A 49 -5.11 -0.12 -6.33
CA SER A 49 -4.57 -0.12 -4.97
C SER A 49 -3.04 -0.23 -4.97
N SER A 50 -2.39 0.62 -4.20
CA SER A 50 -0.95 0.51 -3.89
C SER A 50 -0.66 -0.54 -2.81
N GLY A 51 -1.69 -1.11 -2.17
CA GLY A 51 -1.54 -2.05 -1.06
C GLY A 51 -0.56 -3.20 -1.32
N PRO A 52 -0.66 -3.93 -2.44
CA PRO A 52 0.25 -5.03 -2.74
C PRO A 52 1.72 -4.62 -2.88
N VAL A 53 2.00 -3.48 -3.54
CA VAL A 53 3.38 -3.00 -3.70
C VAL A 53 3.94 -2.41 -2.40
N THR A 54 3.08 -1.79 -1.58
CA THR A 54 3.44 -1.40 -0.22
C THR A 54 3.80 -2.62 0.63
N ALA A 55 3.00 -3.69 0.58
CA ALA A 55 3.26 -4.92 1.30
C ALA A 55 4.60 -5.57 0.90
N LEU A 56 4.91 -5.58 -0.40
CA LEU A 56 6.21 -6.05 -0.90
C LEU A 56 7.38 -5.23 -0.34
N GLY A 57 7.27 -3.89 -0.34
CA GLY A 57 8.30 -3.02 0.22
C GLY A 57 8.51 -3.25 1.72
N VAL A 58 7.42 -3.39 2.48
CA VAL A 58 7.47 -3.72 3.92
C VAL A 58 8.12 -5.08 4.15
N PHE A 59 7.73 -6.09 3.37
CA PHE A 59 8.32 -7.43 3.43
C PHE A 59 9.84 -7.40 3.19
N THR A 60 10.30 -6.72 2.14
CA THR A 60 11.74 -6.56 1.87
C THR A 60 12.44 -5.80 2.99
N GLY A 61 11.83 -4.75 3.55
CA GLY A 61 12.36 -4.05 4.72
C GLY A 61 12.54 -4.95 5.95
N ILE A 62 11.58 -5.85 6.20
CA ILE A 62 11.68 -6.84 7.28
C ILE A 62 12.85 -7.81 7.06
N GLN A 63 13.06 -8.25 5.81
CA GLN A 63 14.20 -9.13 5.48
C GLN A 63 15.55 -8.43 5.74
N VAL A 64 15.69 -7.17 5.32
CA VAL A 64 16.91 -6.38 5.58
C VAL A 64 17.11 -6.15 7.07
N ALA A 65 16.04 -5.86 7.83
CA ALA A 65 16.13 -5.72 9.27
C ALA A 65 16.59 -7.02 9.95
N CYS A 66 16.09 -8.17 9.48
CA CYS A 66 16.52 -9.48 9.96
C CYS A 66 17.99 -9.77 9.65
N GLU A 67 18.46 -9.42 8.45
CA GLU A 67 19.88 -9.56 8.10
C GLU A 67 20.76 -8.71 9.00
N HIS A 68 20.35 -7.47 9.28
CA HIS A 68 21.10 -6.59 10.16
C HIS A 68 21.16 -7.09 11.62
N VAL A 69 20.05 -7.61 12.15
CA VAL A 69 19.94 -8.01 13.56
C VAL A 69 20.42 -9.44 13.81
N TYR A 70 20.20 -10.35 12.86
CA TYR A 70 20.44 -11.79 13.02
C TYR A 70 21.53 -12.33 12.09
N GLY A 71 22.08 -11.52 11.18
CA GLY A 71 23.07 -11.96 10.19
C GLY A 71 22.50 -12.75 9.01
N GLU A 72 21.18 -12.92 8.94
CA GLU A 72 20.49 -13.59 7.84
C GLU A 72 19.14 -12.92 7.51
N ALA A 73 18.81 -12.78 6.22
CA ALA A 73 17.53 -12.24 5.77
C ALA A 73 16.35 -13.24 5.90
N SER A 74 16.64 -14.49 6.27
CA SER A 74 15.67 -15.59 6.30
C SER A 74 14.63 -15.41 7.40
N LEU A 75 13.36 -15.55 7.03
CA LEU A 75 12.23 -15.51 7.97
C LEU A 75 11.78 -16.91 8.43
N LYS A 76 12.46 -17.97 7.99
CA LYS A 76 12.10 -19.35 8.37
C LYS A 76 12.10 -19.52 9.88
N ARG A 77 10.97 -19.95 10.44
CA ARG A 77 10.75 -20.16 11.90
C ARG A 77 10.82 -18.88 12.74
N ARG A 78 10.85 -17.69 12.12
CA ARG A 78 10.70 -16.42 12.85
C ARG A 78 9.22 -16.20 13.15
N LYS A 79 8.91 -15.73 14.36
CA LYS A 79 7.54 -15.36 14.74
C LYS A 79 7.29 -13.90 14.39
N VAL A 80 6.22 -13.63 13.66
CA VAL A 80 5.85 -12.27 13.24
C VAL A 80 4.40 -12.00 13.61
N LEU A 81 4.17 -10.97 14.41
CA LEU A 81 2.82 -10.47 14.71
C LEU A 81 2.46 -9.37 13.71
N VAL A 82 1.36 -9.55 12.97
CA VAL A 82 0.81 -8.55 12.06
C VAL A 82 -0.46 -7.97 12.66
N GLN A 83 -0.37 -6.75 13.19
CA GLN A 83 -1.54 -6.06 13.72
C GLN A 83 -2.25 -5.31 12.60
N GLY A 84 -3.36 -5.88 12.12
CA GLY A 84 -4.24 -5.30 11.11
C GLY A 84 -4.18 -6.03 9.77
N VAL A 85 -5.33 -6.60 9.36
CA VAL A 85 -5.48 -7.43 8.15
C VAL A 85 -6.25 -6.67 7.07
N GLY A 86 -5.81 -5.43 6.81
CA GLY A 86 -6.37 -4.59 5.73
C GLY A 86 -5.67 -4.82 4.39
N SER A 87 -5.86 -3.88 3.45
CA SER A 87 -5.32 -3.98 2.07
C SER A 87 -3.81 -4.22 1.97
N VAL A 88 -3.02 -3.80 2.96
CA VAL A 88 -1.57 -4.06 3.02
C VAL A 88 -1.28 -5.32 3.84
N GLY A 89 -1.94 -5.44 4.99
CA GLY A 89 -1.68 -6.51 5.96
C GLY A 89 -1.96 -7.91 5.40
N GLU A 90 -3.03 -8.07 4.63
CA GLU A 90 -3.37 -9.35 3.99
C GLU A 90 -2.24 -9.82 3.05
N THR A 91 -1.81 -8.97 2.11
CA THR A 91 -0.71 -9.30 1.19
C THR A 91 0.62 -9.48 1.92
N LEU A 92 0.87 -8.72 3.00
CA LEU A 92 2.07 -8.89 3.82
C LEU A 92 2.08 -10.26 4.51
N ILE A 93 0.94 -10.70 5.07
CA ILE A 93 0.80 -12.03 5.69
C ILE A 93 1.11 -13.12 4.67
N GLU A 94 0.62 -13.00 3.43
CA GLU A 94 0.94 -13.93 2.35
C GLU A 94 2.46 -14.01 2.09
N HIS A 95 3.12 -12.86 1.92
CA HIS A 95 4.58 -12.82 1.72
C HIS A 95 5.34 -13.47 2.89
N LEU A 96 4.97 -13.15 4.13
CA LEU A 96 5.60 -13.69 5.34
C LEU A 96 5.43 -15.22 5.45
N ARG A 97 4.21 -15.72 5.23
CA ARG A 97 3.93 -17.17 5.26
C ARG A 97 4.67 -17.91 4.15
N ASN A 98 4.71 -17.35 2.95
CA ASN A 98 5.47 -17.91 1.83
C ASN A 98 6.98 -17.94 2.10
N ALA A 99 7.50 -17.01 2.90
CA ALA A 99 8.90 -17.00 3.36
C ALA A 99 9.18 -17.96 4.54
N GLY A 100 8.17 -18.67 5.04
CA GLY A 100 8.31 -19.64 6.13
C GLY A 100 8.29 -19.03 7.54
N ALA A 101 7.79 -17.80 7.69
CA ALA A 101 7.53 -17.21 8.99
C ALA A 101 6.31 -17.87 9.67
N ASP A 102 6.35 -17.93 10.99
CA ASP A 102 5.21 -18.26 11.85
C ASP A 102 4.45 -16.97 12.15
N VAL A 103 3.32 -16.77 11.48
CA VAL A 103 2.60 -15.48 11.48
C VAL A 103 1.38 -15.55 12.40
N ILE A 104 1.28 -14.57 13.29
CA ILE A 104 0.13 -14.33 14.18
C ILE A 104 -0.50 -13.00 13.74
N PHE A 105 -1.82 -12.93 13.66
CA PHE A 105 -2.53 -11.71 13.24
C PHE A 105 -3.91 -11.62 13.88
#